data_AF-A0AAP5Z1I1-F1
#
_entry.id   AF-A0AAP5Z1I1-F1
#
_cell.length_a   1.000
_cell.length_b   1.000
_cell.length_c   1.000
_cell.angle_alpha   90.00
_cell.angle_beta   90.00
_cell.angle_gamma   90.00
#
_symmetry.space_group_name_H-M   'P 1'
#
loop_
_entity.id
_entity.type
_entity.pdbx_description
1 polymer ?
#
loop_
_entity_poly.entity_id
_entity_poly.type
_entity_poly.pdbx_seq_one_letter_code
_entity_poly.pdbx_strand_id
1 'polypeptide(L)'
;EGVKGVMPNQNVNLHIVKVFNEAGWGYSSGLVKAIQTCADNGANVVNMSLGGSQSSRTEQNALKAIYDQGVLLIAAAGNDGNTAHSYPASYDSVMSVAAVDNQNDHAAFSQATDQVEIAAPGVAILSTVTVGEGKLSDITLNGVSQFDRGIVPHNRLVHNGTEFVPAPVAGSVTATLASCDVSGGNFNCGDMSGKICLT
;
A
#
# COMPACT_ATOMS: atom_id res chain seq x y z
N GLU A 1 -12.23 -13.79 11.90
CA GLU A 1 -10.83 -13.75 12.38
C GLU A 1 -10.01 -12.87 11.44
N GLY A 2 -8.81 -12.45 11.85
CA GLY A 2 -7.99 -11.50 11.09
C GLY A 2 -8.50 -10.05 11.20
N VAL A 3 -8.40 -9.30 10.12
CA VAL A 3 -8.80 -7.88 10.06
C VAL A 3 -10.19 -7.68 9.46
N LYS A 4 -10.70 -6.45 9.54
CA LYS A 4 -11.96 -6.02 8.92
C LYS A 4 -11.67 -4.92 7.90
N GLY A 5 -12.17 -5.07 6.68
CA GLY A 5 -12.18 -3.99 5.69
C GLY A 5 -13.25 -2.93 6.00
N VAL A 6 -13.36 -1.92 5.13
CA VAL A 6 -14.33 -0.81 5.28
C VAL A 6 -15.78 -1.30 5.34
N MET A 7 -16.14 -2.33 4.55
CA MET A 7 -17.48 -2.94 4.54
C MET A 7 -17.39 -4.43 4.92
N PRO A 8 -17.23 -4.77 6.21
CA PRO A 8 -16.91 -6.13 6.66
C PRO A 8 -18.15 -7.03 6.82
N ASN A 9 -19.34 -6.49 6.62
CA ASN A 9 -20.63 -7.13 6.92
C ASN A 9 -21.23 -7.91 5.74
N GLN A 10 -20.44 -8.19 4.70
CA GLN A 10 -20.84 -8.99 3.52
C GLN A 10 -21.98 -8.38 2.69
N ASN A 11 -22.26 -7.07 2.86
CA ASN A 11 -23.32 -6.39 2.12
C ASN A 11 -22.83 -5.74 0.81
N VAL A 12 -21.52 -5.65 0.60
CA VAL A 12 -20.95 -5.10 -0.63
C VAL A 12 -20.80 -6.20 -1.69
N ASN A 13 -21.21 -5.89 -2.92
CA ASN A 13 -20.93 -6.74 -4.08
C ASN A 13 -19.54 -6.41 -4.61
N LEU A 14 -18.67 -7.41 -4.72
CA LEU A 14 -17.32 -7.27 -5.27
C LEU A 14 -17.24 -7.94 -6.64
N HIS A 15 -16.75 -7.21 -7.64
CA HIS A 15 -16.43 -7.72 -8.96
C HIS A 15 -14.93 -7.58 -9.21
N ILE A 16 -14.27 -8.65 -9.64
CA ILE A 16 -12.81 -8.70 -9.76
C ILE A 16 -12.43 -8.92 -11.22
N VAL A 17 -11.70 -7.97 -11.79
CA VAL A 17 -11.06 -8.10 -13.11
C VAL A 17 -9.55 -8.15 -12.92
N LYS A 18 -8.96 -9.32 -13.17
CA LYS A 18 -7.52 -9.54 -13.01
C LYS A 18 -6.76 -8.98 -14.22
N VAL A 19 -6.01 -7.90 -14.01
CA VAL A 19 -5.20 -7.22 -15.04
C VAL A 19 -3.69 -7.45 -14.91
N PHE A 20 -3.24 -7.97 -13.77
CA PHE A 20 -1.85 -8.34 -13.50
C PHE A 20 -1.68 -9.85 -13.44
N ASN A 21 -0.53 -10.34 -13.89
CA ASN A 21 -0.04 -11.67 -13.60
C ASN A 21 1.34 -11.59 -12.90
N GLU A 22 1.95 -12.74 -12.60
CA GLU A 22 3.26 -12.79 -11.93
C GLU A 22 4.37 -12.10 -12.74
N ALA A 23 4.27 -12.10 -14.08
CA ALA A 23 5.20 -11.42 -14.98
C ALA A 23 4.91 -9.91 -15.13
N GLY A 24 3.85 -9.40 -14.49
CA GLY A 24 3.49 -7.97 -14.49
C GLY A 24 2.23 -7.63 -15.29
N TRP A 25 2.24 -6.42 -15.87
CA TRP A 25 1.09 -5.76 -16.49
C TRP A 25 0.82 -6.20 -17.94
N GLY A 26 -0.47 -6.33 -18.28
CA GLY A 26 -0.94 -6.32 -19.66
C GLY A 26 -1.35 -4.90 -20.08
N TYR A 27 -0.82 -4.42 -21.22
CA TYR A 27 -1.03 -3.12 -21.91
C TYR A 27 -2.23 -2.23 -21.50
N SER A 28 -2.10 -0.90 -21.65
CA SER A 28 -3.16 0.11 -21.38
C SER A 28 -4.50 -0.13 -22.10
N SER A 29 -4.49 -0.75 -23.29
CA SER A 29 -5.71 -1.23 -23.95
C SER A 29 -6.49 -2.25 -23.11
N GLY A 30 -5.78 -3.04 -22.31
CA GLY A 30 -6.31 -3.93 -21.28
C GLY A 30 -6.95 -3.17 -20.12
N LEU A 31 -6.41 -2.02 -19.71
CA LEU A 31 -7.00 -1.21 -18.63
C LEU A 31 -8.36 -0.64 -19.02
N VAL A 32 -8.47 0.03 -20.17
CA VAL A 32 -9.76 0.55 -20.65
C VAL A 32 -10.78 -0.58 -20.78
N LYS A 33 -10.37 -1.72 -21.35
CA LYS A 33 -11.27 -2.87 -21.48
C LYS A 33 -11.67 -3.45 -20.12
N ALA A 34 -10.77 -3.48 -19.15
CA ALA A 34 -11.06 -3.95 -17.80
C ALA A 34 -12.07 -3.04 -17.09
N ILE A 35 -11.87 -1.72 -17.14
CA ILE A 35 -12.79 -0.74 -16.55
C ILE A 35 -14.15 -0.80 -17.24
N GLN A 36 -14.19 -0.88 -18.57
CA GLN A 36 -15.44 -1.06 -19.31
C GLN A 36 -16.14 -2.36 -18.91
N THR A 37 -15.38 -3.45 -18.72
CA THR A 37 -15.96 -4.72 -18.24
C THR A 37 -16.58 -4.56 -16.86
N CYS A 38 -15.93 -3.84 -15.93
CA CYS A 38 -16.54 -3.53 -14.64
C CYS A 38 -17.85 -2.73 -14.81
N ALA A 39 -17.84 -1.68 -15.63
CA ALA A 39 -19.02 -0.83 -15.88
C ALA A 39 -20.17 -1.62 -16.53
N ASP A 40 -19.89 -2.42 -17.56
CA ASP A 40 -20.87 -3.28 -18.24
C ASP A 40 -21.49 -4.32 -17.29
N ASN A 41 -20.75 -4.74 -16.25
CA ASN A 41 -21.23 -5.64 -15.20
C ASN A 41 -21.83 -4.90 -13.99
N GLY A 42 -22.16 -3.61 -14.14
CA GLY A 42 -22.91 -2.84 -13.15
C GLY A 42 -22.09 -2.26 -12.00
N ALA A 43 -20.76 -2.14 -12.15
CA ALA A 43 -19.94 -1.49 -11.14
C ALA A 43 -20.31 -0.01 -11.00
N ASN A 44 -20.58 0.44 -9.77
CA ASN A 44 -20.79 1.86 -9.46
C ASN A 44 -19.47 2.57 -9.11
N VAL A 45 -18.47 1.81 -8.68
CA VAL A 45 -17.14 2.31 -8.30
C VAL A 45 -16.09 1.37 -8.89
N VAL A 46 -15.04 1.93 -9.47
CA VAL A 46 -13.87 1.18 -9.95
C VAL A 46 -12.63 1.69 -9.23
N ASN A 47 -12.00 0.82 -8.43
CA ASN A 47 -10.75 1.10 -7.74
C ASN A 47 -9.55 0.56 -8.54
N MET A 48 -8.54 1.40 -8.73
CA MET A 48 -7.36 1.13 -9.55
C MET A 48 -6.09 1.46 -8.77
N SER A 49 -5.62 0.52 -7.95
CA SER A 49 -4.34 0.63 -7.24
C SER A 49 -3.16 0.33 -8.18
N LEU A 50 -3.01 1.15 -9.21
CA LEU A 50 -2.05 1.01 -10.30
C LEU A 50 -1.80 2.38 -10.94
N GLY A 51 -0.74 2.48 -11.74
CA GLY A 51 -0.48 3.66 -12.55
C GLY A 51 0.69 3.51 -13.50
N GLY A 52 0.82 4.47 -14.41
CA GLY A 52 1.93 4.56 -15.36
C GLY A 52 2.21 6.01 -15.77
N SER A 53 3.39 6.25 -16.33
CA SER A 53 3.87 7.60 -16.65
C SER A 53 3.29 8.21 -17.93
N GLN A 54 2.54 7.43 -18.72
CA GLN A 54 2.08 7.84 -20.05
C GLN A 54 0.58 8.06 -20.07
N SER A 55 0.16 9.26 -20.50
CA SER A 55 -1.24 9.55 -20.83
C SER A 55 -1.59 9.12 -22.25
N SER A 56 -2.85 8.79 -22.49
CA SER A 56 -3.40 8.52 -23.82
C SER A 56 -4.73 9.22 -24.00
N ARG A 57 -4.89 9.95 -25.11
CA ARG A 57 -6.17 10.61 -25.44
C ARG A 57 -7.32 9.61 -25.57
N THR A 58 -7.04 8.41 -26.08
CA THR A 58 -8.03 7.33 -26.20
C THR A 58 -8.43 6.83 -24.82
N GLU A 59 -7.48 6.66 -23.90
CA GLU A 59 -7.75 6.23 -22.53
C GLU A 59 -8.52 7.31 -21.76
N GLN A 60 -8.07 8.56 -21.82
CA GLN A 60 -8.74 9.71 -21.21
C GLN A 60 -10.20 9.83 -21.65
N ASN A 61 -10.46 9.78 -22.97
CA ASN A 61 -11.82 9.88 -23.50
C ASN A 61 -12.70 8.70 -23.05
N ALA A 62 -12.14 7.49 -23.00
CA ALA A 62 -12.89 6.30 -22.59
C ALA A 62 -13.23 6.34 -21.09
N LEU A 63 -12.27 6.67 -20.23
CA LEU A 63 -12.51 6.81 -18.79
C LEU A 63 -13.49 7.94 -18.51
N LYS A 64 -13.38 9.07 -19.22
CA LYS A 64 -14.37 10.14 -19.13
C LYS A 64 -15.77 9.67 -19.52
N ALA A 65 -15.91 8.89 -20.60
CA ALA A 65 -17.23 8.39 -21.01
C ALA A 65 -17.84 7.42 -19.98
N ILE A 66 -17.02 6.64 -19.28
CA ILE A 66 -17.46 5.74 -18.19
C ILE A 66 -17.85 6.55 -16.96
N TYR A 67 -17.06 7.57 -16.61
CA TYR A 67 -17.38 8.51 -15.54
C TYR A 67 -18.70 9.25 -15.78
N ASP A 68 -18.91 9.76 -17.01
CA ASP A 68 -20.13 10.46 -17.42
C ASP A 68 -21.38 9.56 -17.37
N GLN A 69 -21.23 8.23 -17.36
CA GLN A 69 -22.31 7.26 -17.15
C GLN A 69 -22.66 7.05 -15.66
N GLY A 70 -21.97 7.73 -14.75
CA GLY A 70 -22.22 7.68 -13.30
C GLY A 70 -21.36 6.67 -12.55
N VAL A 71 -20.27 6.16 -13.15
CA VAL A 71 -19.31 5.28 -12.48
C VAL A 71 -18.20 6.11 -11.84
N LEU A 72 -18.01 5.98 -10.53
CA LEU A 72 -16.90 6.63 -9.83
C LEU A 72 -15.58 5.90 -10.10
N LEU A 73 -14.58 6.62 -10.60
CA LEU A 73 -13.25 6.08 -10.87
C LEU A 73 -12.26 6.61 -9.83
N ILE A 74 -11.49 5.71 -9.20
CA ILE A 74 -10.51 6.06 -8.15
C ILE A 74 -9.20 5.36 -8.45
N ALA A 75 -8.07 6.09 -8.40
CA ALA A 75 -6.74 5.52 -8.64
C ALA A 75 -5.67 6.08 -7.69
N ALA A 76 -4.58 5.34 -7.55
CA ALA A 76 -3.45 5.74 -6.70
C ALA A 76 -2.60 6.83 -7.37
N ALA A 77 -2.24 7.87 -6.61
CA ALA A 77 -1.40 8.97 -7.10
C ALA A 77 -0.02 8.52 -7.58
N GLY A 78 0.50 7.42 -7.04
CA GLY A 78 1.79 6.80 -7.38
C GLY A 78 2.85 6.96 -6.29
N ASN A 79 3.95 6.20 -6.41
CA ASN A 79 4.88 5.93 -5.30
C ASN A 79 6.34 6.36 -5.56
N ASP A 80 6.59 7.22 -6.56
CA ASP A 80 7.96 7.63 -6.92
C ASP A 80 8.50 8.84 -6.14
N GLY A 81 7.75 9.35 -5.15
CA GLY A 81 8.18 10.44 -4.27
C GLY A 81 8.48 11.77 -4.99
N ASN A 82 7.80 12.02 -6.10
CA ASN A 82 8.03 13.19 -6.95
C ASN A 82 6.71 13.85 -7.37
N THR A 83 6.77 14.83 -8.26
CA THR A 83 5.60 15.57 -8.77
C THR A 83 5.17 15.11 -10.17
N ALA A 84 5.64 13.94 -10.62
CA ALA A 84 5.24 13.41 -11.91
C ALA A 84 3.81 12.87 -11.84
N HIS A 85 3.06 13.07 -12.92
CA HIS A 85 1.72 12.52 -13.06
C HIS A 85 1.75 11.01 -13.27
N SER A 86 0.90 10.31 -12.52
CA SER A 86 0.56 8.90 -12.73
C SER A 86 -0.82 8.80 -13.37
N TYR A 87 -0.94 7.99 -14.42
CA TYR A 87 -2.20 7.72 -15.12
C TYR A 87 -2.67 6.28 -14.83
N PRO A 88 -3.96 6.07 -14.53
CA PRO A 88 -5.07 6.97 -14.83
C PRO A 88 -5.39 8.02 -13.75
N ALA A 89 -4.69 8.04 -12.61
CA ALA A 89 -5.01 8.94 -11.49
C ALA A 89 -4.98 10.43 -11.84
N SER A 90 -4.20 10.85 -12.84
CA SER A 90 -4.07 12.24 -13.26
C SER A 90 -5.03 12.66 -14.39
N TYR A 91 -6.07 11.87 -14.67
CA TYR A 91 -7.17 12.35 -15.52
C TYR A 91 -8.28 12.96 -14.66
N ASP A 92 -8.83 14.10 -15.08
CA ASP A 92 -9.91 14.80 -14.35
C ASP A 92 -11.17 13.94 -14.08
N SER A 93 -11.36 12.84 -14.80
CA SER A 93 -12.44 11.88 -14.59
C SER A 93 -12.14 10.82 -13.52
N VAL A 94 -10.99 10.89 -12.85
CA VAL A 94 -10.51 9.90 -11.89
C VAL A 94 -10.05 10.61 -10.63
N MET A 95 -10.56 10.17 -9.48
CA MET A 95 -10.12 10.66 -8.18
C MET A 95 -8.73 10.11 -7.87
N SER A 96 -7.74 11.00 -7.77
CA SER A 96 -6.36 10.68 -7.39
C SER A 96 -6.22 10.63 -5.87
N VAL A 97 -5.69 9.51 -5.36
CA VAL A 97 -5.53 9.27 -3.91
C VAL A 97 -4.06 9.23 -3.51
N ALA A 98 -3.66 10.16 -2.64
CA ALA A 98 -2.35 10.18 -1.99
C ALA A 98 -2.30 9.33 -0.70
N ALA A 99 -1.09 9.03 -0.23
CA ALA A 99 -0.87 8.26 1.00
C ALA A 99 -0.40 9.14 2.16
N VAL A 100 -1.00 8.93 3.33
CA VAL A 100 -0.53 9.45 4.63
C VAL A 100 -0.23 8.31 5.60
N ASP A 101 0.57 8.60 6.62
CA ASP A 101 0.81 7.68 7.72
C ASP A 101 -0.22 7.82 8.87
N ASN A 102 0.00 7.11 9.97
CA ASN A 102 -0.88 7.13 11.14
C ASN A 102 -0.74 8.41 12.00
N GLN A 103 0.16 9.33 11.65
CA GLN A 103 0.22 10.69 12.19
C GLN A 103 -0.48 11.70 11.27
N ASN A 104 -1.00 11.24 10.11
CA ASN A 104 -1.48 12.07 9.00
C ASN A 104 -0.37 12.86 8.30
N ASP A 105 0.89 12.47 8.47
CA ASP A 105 1.98 13.06 7.72
C ASP A 105 2.01 12.48 6.30
N HIS A 106 2.38 13.31 5.32
CA HIS A 106 2.49 12.90 3.92
C HIS A 106 3.56 11.82 3.76
N ALA A 107 3.19 10.68 3.17
CA ALA A 107 4.14 9.59 2.96
C ALA A 107 5.20 10.01 1.94
N ALA A 108 6.48 9.88 2.28
CA ALA A 108 7.59 10.34 1.45
C ALA A 108 7.61 9.76 0.02
N PHE A 109 7.05 8.57 -0.18
CA PHE A 109 6.93 7.94 -1.50
C PHE A 109 5.73 8.45 -2.30
N SER A 110 4.70 9.02 -1.66
CA SER A 110 3.48 9.43 -2.36
C SER A 110 3.76 10.60 -3.30
N GLN A 111 3.43 10.44 -4.58
CA GLN A 111 3.52 11.51 -5.55
C GLN A 111 2.61 12.67 -5.16
N ALA A 112 3.11 13.90 -5.31
CA ALA A 112 2.42 15.14 -4.95
C ALA A 112 2.20 15.98 -6.22
N THR A 113 1.05 15.77 -6.86
CA THR A 113 0.65 16.47 -8.08
C THR A 113 -0.51 17.42 -7.79
N ASP A 114 -0.77 18.35 -8.69
CA ASP A 114 -1.98 19.20 -8.67
C ASP A 114 -3.27 18.43 -8.95
N GLN A 115 -3.19 17.15 -9.33
CA GLN A 115 -4.31 16.25 -9.54
C GLN A 115 -4.68 15.44 -8.27
N VAL A 116 -3.85 15.43 -7.23
CA VAL A 116 -4.19 14.77 -5.96
C VAL A 116 -5.46 15.40 -5.37
N GLU A 117 -6.50 14.60 -5.20
CA GLU A 117 -7.82 15.09 -4.76
C GLU A 117 -8.08 14.78 -3.27
N ILE A 118 -7.60 13.63 -2.79
CA ILE A 118 -7.77 13.19 -1.40
C ILE A 118 -6.57 12.36 -0.94
N ALA A 119 -6.37 12.25 0.37
CA ALA A 119 -5.39 11.36 0.97
C ALA A 119 -6.06 10.29 1.85
N ALA A 120 -5.44 9.11 1.92
CA ALA A 120 -5.90 8.00 2.76
C ALA A 120 -4.71 7.31 3.46
N PRO A 121 -4.95 6.51 4.52
CA PRO A 121 -3.89 5.71 5.15
C PRO A 121 -3.19 4.80 4.13
N GLY A 122 -1.89 4.99 3.94
CA GLY A 122 -1.07 4.24 2.97
C GLY A 122 0.26 3.73 3.51
N VAL A 123 0.60 4.02 4.77
CA VAL A 123 1.80 3.52 5.45
C VAL A 123 1.42 2.46 6.48
N ALA A 124 2.14 1.33 6.47
CA ALA A 124 1.97 0.23 7.43
C ALA A 124 0.53 -0.31 7.57
N ILE A 125 -0.14 -0.51 6.43
CA ILE A 125 -1.53 -1.00 6.39
C ILE A 125 -1.58 -2.53 6.43
N LEU A 126 -2.07 -3.09 7.54
CA LEU A 126 -2.35 -4.53 7.65
C LEU A 126 -3.60 -4.91 6.84
N SER A 127 -3.47 -5.89 5.95
CA SER A 127 -4.56 -6.37 5.10
C SER A 127 -4.45 -7.87 4.79
N THR A 128 -5.40 -8.40 4.03
CA THR A 128 -5.39 -9.77 3.54
C THR A 128 -4.40 -9.95 2.39
N VAL A 129 -3.71 -11.09 2.37
CA VAL A 129 -2.83 -11.54 1.29
C VAL A 129 -3.14 -12.99 0.94
N THR A 130 -2.57 -13.52 -0.15
CA THR A 130 -2.68 -14.95 -0.48
C THR A 130 -2.23 -15.81 0.71
N VAL A 131 -2.95 -16.91 0.96
CA VAL A 131 -2.67 -17.80 2.08
C VAL A 131 -1.22 -18.31 2.01
N GLY A 132 -0.47 -18.14 3.10
CA GLY A 132 0.92 -18.58 3.23
C GLY A 132 1.97 -17.54 2.82
N GLU A 133 1.59 -16.46 2.13
CA GLU A 133 2.55 -15.44 1.65
C GLU A 133 2.82 -14.35 2.71
N GLY A 134 1.87 -14.12 3.60
CA GLY A 134 1.94 -13.07 4.61
C GLY A 134 3.10 -13.17 5.60
N LYS A 135 3.41 -12.03 6.22
CA LYS A 135 4.39 -11.88 7.29
C LYS A 135 3.76 -11.02 8.38
N LEU A 136 3.91 -11.45 9.62
CA LEU A 136 3.41 -10.78 10.81
C LEU A 136 4.51 -10.76 11.87
N SER A 137 4.38 -9.86 12.83
CA SER A 137 5.22 -9.82 14.03
C SER A 137 4.36 -9.49 15.24
N ASP A 138 4.86 -9.81 16.42
CA ASP A 138 4.23 -9.44 17.68
C ASP A 138 5.30 -9.15 18.74
N ILE A 139 4.91 -8.36 19.74
CA ILE A 139 5.63 -8.18 20.99
C ILE A 139 4.71 -8.68 22.09
N THR A 140 5.18 -9.62 22.90
CA THR A 140 4.46 -10.06 24.10
C THR A 140 5.20 -9.59 25.34
N LEU A 141 4.53 -8.80 26.18
CA LEU A 141 5.05 -8.33 27.46
C LEU A 141 4.14 -8.86 28.58
N ASN A 142 4.72 -9.57 29.55
CA ASN A 142 3.99 -10.14 30.69
C ASN A 142 2.76 -10.98 30.27
N GLY A 143 2.88 -11.73 29.17
CA GLY A 143 1.81 -12.56 28.62
C GLY A 143 0.74 -11.80 27.83
N VAL A 144 0.90 -10.48 27.61
CA VAL A 144 -0.01 -9.64 26.84
C VAL A 144 0.60 -9.30 25.49
N SER A 145 -0.05 -9.76 24.42
CA SER A 145 0.27 -9.40 23.04
C SER A 145 0.06 -7.90 22.81
N GLN A 146 0.93 -7.30 21.99
CA GLN A 146 0.83 -5.92 21.55
C GLN A 146 0.43 -5.81 20.08
N PHE A 147 0.00 -6.90 19.45
CA PHE A 147 -0.33 -6.98 18.02
C PHE A 147 -1.26 -5.86 17.54
N ASP A 148 -2.33 -5.59 18.30
CA ASP A 148 -3.33 -4.56 17.98
C ASP A 148 -2.77 -3.12 18.00
N ARG A 149 -1.54 -2.93 18.48
CA ARG A 149 -0.82 -1.65 18.44
C ARG A 149 -0.06 -1.42 17.13
N GLY A 150 -0.13 -2.35 16.18
CA GLY A 150 0.50 -2.20 14.87
C GLY A 150 1.99 -2.55 14.88
N ILE A 151 2.33 -3.79 15.26
CA ILE A 151 3.72 -4.28 15.23
C ILE A 151 4.06 -4.74 13.81
N VAL A 152 4.96 -4.02 13.14
CA VAL A 152 5.37 -4.30 11.75
C VAL A 152 6.67 -5.10 11.73
N PRO A 153 6.73 -6.26 11.02
CA PRO A 153 7.98 -6.98 10.87
C PRO A 153 8.94 -6.16 9.98
N HIS A 154 10.21 -6.04 10.39
CA HIS A 154 11.20 -5.35 9.56
C HIS A 154 11.30 -5.97 8.16
N ASN A 155 11.10 -5.15 7.12
CA ASN A 155 11.33 -5.54 5.73
C ASN A 155 12.83 -5.54 5.41
N ARG A 156 13.54 -6.55 5.94
CA ARG A 156 15.00 -6.64 5.81
C ARG A 156 15.41 -6.98 4.39
N LEU A 157 16.26 -6.13 3.83
CA LEU A 157 16.97 -6.38 2.56
C LEU A 157 18.45 -6.60 2.84
N VAL A 158 19.09 -7.43 2.01
CA VAL A 158 20.54 -7.61 1.99
C VAL A 158 21.06 -7.43 0.58
N HIS A 159 22.27 -6.90 0.46
CA HIS A 159 22.91 -6.75 -0.84
C HIS A 159 23.45 -8.11 -1.32
N ASN A 160 23.06 -8.55 -2.51
CA ASN A 160 23.54 -9.82 -3.11
C ASN A 160 24.72 -9.62 -4.09
N GLY A 161 25.20 -8.39 -4.26
CA GLY A 161 26.27 -8.02 -5.18
C GLY A 161 25.82 -7.06 -6.27
N THR A 162 24.61 -7.24 -6.82
CA THR A 162 24.07 -6.39 -7.90
C THR A 162 22.82 -5.63 -7.48
N GLU A 163 22.08 -6.14 -6.50
CA GLU A 163 20.82 -5.56 -6.04
C GLU A 163 20.59 -5.86 -4.55
N PHE A 164 19.54 -5.27 -4.01
CA PHE A 164 19.02 -5.61 -2.70
C PHE A 164 17.91 -6.65 -2.84
N VAL A 165 18.04 -7.76 -2.12
CA VAL A 165 17.05 -8.85 -2.11
C VAL A 165 16.40 -9.03 -0.74
N PRO A 166 15.13 -9.47 -0.69
CA PRO A 166 14.47 -9.80 0.58
C PRO A 166 15.23 -10.88 1.36
N ALA A 167 15.50 -10.62 2.63
CA ALA A 167 16.10 -11.58 3.56
C ALA A 167 15.45 -11.47 4.94
N PRO A 168 14.15 -11.82 5.04
CA PRO A 168 13.39 -11.71 6.29
C PRO A 168 13.99 -12.61 7.38
N VAL A 169 13.96 -12.13 8.61
CA VAL A 169 14.35 -12.92 9.78
C VAL A 169 13.07 -13.40 10.46
N ALA A 170 12.79 -14.70 10.33
CA ALA A 170 11.69 -15.35 11.03
C ALA A 170 12.21 -16.05 12.29
N GLY A 171 11.46 -15.98 13.37
CA GLY A 171 11.80 -16.58 14.66
C GLY A 171 11.26 -15.78 15.81
N SER A 172 11.60 -16.18 17.03
CA SER A 172 11.27 -15.47 18.25
C SER A 172 12.50 -15.35 19.15
N VAL A 173 12.54 -14.27 19.93
CA VAL A 173 13.56 -14.04 20.95
C VAL A 173 12.83 -13.64 22.24
N THR A 174 13.28 -14.16 23.37
CA THR A 174 12.77 -13.79 24.69
C THR A 174 13.94 -13.40 25.57
N ALA A 175 13.89 -12.17 26.08
CA ALA A 175 14.91 -11.61 26.92
C ALA A 175 14.37 -10.39 27.67
N THR A 176 15.12 -9.90 28.64
CA THR A 176 14.80 -8.66 29.36
C THR A 176 14.82 -7.47 28.38
N LEU A 177 13.80 -6.63 28.44
CA LEU A 177 13.73 -5.38 27.69
C LEU A 177 14.74 -4.37 28.25
N ALA A 178 15.50 -3.72 27.38
CA ALA A 178 16.37 -2.61 27.72
C ALA A 178 16.31 -1.52 26.64
N SER A 179 16.43 -0.26 27.07
CA SER A 179 16.40 0.90 26.17
C SER A 179 17.81 1.28 25.74
N CYS A 180 18.00 1.59 24.46
CA CYS A 180 19.14 2.32 23.94
C CYS A 180 18.75 3.80 23.80
N ASP A 181 19.47 4.70 24.46
CA ASP A 181 19.22 6.14 24.33
C ASP A 181 19.70 6.65 22.98
N VAL A 182 18.81 7.33 22.26
CA VAL A 182 19.10 7.97 20.97
C VAL A 182 19.01 9.49 21.13
N SER A 183 20.10 10.09 21.62
CA SER A 183 20.19 11.52 21.89
C SER A 183 21.27 12.18 21.03
N GLY A 184 20.92 13.32 20.41
CA GLY A 184 21.85 14.10 19.59
C GLY A 184 22.42 13.35 18.37
N GLY A 185 21.71 12.34 17.85
CA GLY A 185 22.17 11.50 16.73
C GLY A 185 23.16 10.39 17.12
N ASN A 186 23.42 10.17 18.42
CA ASN A 186 24.26 9.10 18.93
C ASN A 186 23.42 7.98 19.57
N PHE A 187 23.97 6.76 19.59
CA PHE A 187 23.37 5.60 20.21
C PHE A 187 24.13 5.22 21.49
N ASN A 188 23.50 5.40 22.64
CA ASN A 188 24.07 5.08 23.95
C ASN A 188 23.40 3.81 24.52
N CYS A 189 23.69 2.65 23.93
CA CYS A 189 22.97 1.41 24.27
C CYS A 189 23.53 0.63 25.48
N GLY A 190 24.78 0.88 25.89
CA GLY A 190 25.47 -0.01 26.83
C GLY A 190 25.58 -1.46 26.32
N ASP A 191 25.63 -2.44 27.22
CA ASP A 191 25.65 -3.86 26.85
C ASP A 191 24.23 -4.39 26.60
N MET A 192 23.98 -4.84 25.37
CA MET A 192 22.72 -5.43 24.90
C MET A 192 22.78 -6.95 24.75
N SER A 193 23.87 -7.59 25.17
CA SER A 193 24.01 -9.04 25.13
C SER A 193 22.90 -9.72 25.94
N GLY A 194 22.12 -10.59 25.30
CA GLY A 194 21.02 -11.30 25.94
C GLY A 194 19.83 -10.42 26.33
N LYS A 195 19.63 -9.27 25.68
CA LYS A 195 18.51 -8.33 25.91
C LYS A 195 17.68 -8.10 24.65
N ILE A 196 16.43 -7.66 24.81
CA ILE A 196 15.66 -7.03 23.73
C ILE A 196 15.97 -5.53 23.76
N CYS A 197 16.61 -5.02 22.72
CA CYS A 197 16.97 -3.61 22.59
C CYS A 197 15.79 -2.81 22.02
N LEU A 198 15.31 -1.83 22.78
CA LEU A 198 14.34 -0.82 22.34
C LEU A 198 15.09 0.49 22.10
N THR A 199 14.90 1.11 20.94
CA THR A 199 15.47 2.43 20.61
C THR A 199 14.44 3.53 20.75
#